data_AF-Q2PPD3-F1
#
_entry.id   AF-Q2PPD3-F1
#
_cell.length_a   1.000
_cell.length_b   1.000
_cell.length_c   1.000
_cell.angle_alpha   90.00
_cell.angle_beta   90.00
_cell.angle_gamma   90.00
#
_symmetry.space_group_name_H-M   'P 1'
#
loop_
_entity.id
_entity.type
_entity.pdbx_description
1 polymer ?
#
loop_
_entity_poly.entity_id
_entity_poly.type
_entity_poly.pdbx_seq_one_letter_code
_entity_poly.pdbx_strand_id
1 'polypeptide(L)' 'LITPNEREARFALADQDSGIRPLASKLYDIANCKTLILKLGEKGILTYYDSDHEALDSLYDDNF' A
#
# COMPACT_ATOMS: atom_id res chain seq x y z
N LEU A 1 -13.84 -0.68 -0.63
CA LEU A 1 -12.97 -1.22 -1.69
C LEU A 1 -12.49 -0.07 -2.54
N ILE A 2 -11.18 0.07 -2.73
CA ILE A 2 -10.59 1.01 -3.69
C ILE A 2 -9.62 0.27 -4.61
N THR A 3 -9.52 0.70 -5.88
CA THR A 3 -8.69 0.02 -6.88
C THR A 3 -7.78 0.96 -7.69
N PRO A 4 -6.93 1.76 -7.02
CA PRO A 4 -6.07 2.71 -7.71
C PRO A 4 -5.01 2.01 -8.57
N ASN A 5 -4.47 2.71 -9.56
CA ASN A 5 -3.18 2.37 -10.14
C ASN A 5 -2.03 3.06 -9.37
N GLU A 6 -0.78 2.70 -9.67
CA GLU A 6 0.41 3.29 -9.03
C GLU A 6 0.42 4.83 -9.13
N ARG A 7 0.07 5.39 -10.29
CA ARG A 7 0.08 6.84 -10.51
C ARG A 7 -0.96 7.56 -9.64
N GLU A 8 -2.16 6.99 -9.52
CA GLU A 8 -3.23 7.52 -8.66
C GLU A 8 -2.85 7.45 -7.17
N ALA A 9 -2.24 6.35 -6.73
CA ALA A 9 -1.74 6.18 -5.37
C ALA A 9 -0.66 7.23 -5.03
N ARG A 10 0.33 7.40 -5.92
CA ARG A 10 1.39 8.40 -5.76
C ARG A 10 0.86 9.82 -5.71
N PHE A 11 -0.09 10.14 -6.60
CA PHE A 11 -0.73 11.45 -6.60
C PHE A 11 -1.50 11.72 -5.30
N ALA A 12 -2.25 10.74 -4.81
CA ALA A 12 -3.03 10.87 -3.58
C ALA A 12 -2.16 11.06 -2.32
N LEU A 13 -0.98 10.44 -2.29
CA LEU A 13 -0.08 10.47 -1.13
C LEU A 13 1.05 11.51 -1.24
N ALA A 14 1.09 12.28 -2.33
CA ALA A 14 2.21 13.15 -2.68
C ALA A 14 3.57 12.42 -2.61
N ASP A 15 3.61 11.17 -3.08
CA ASP A 15 4.72 10.24 -2.92
C ASP A 15 5.49 10.06 -4.24
N GLN A 16 6.77 10.41 -4.24
CA GLN A 16 7.59 10.45 -5.46
C GLN A 16 8.44 9.19 -5.67
N ASP A 17 8.85 8.52 -4.60
CA ASP A 17 9.96 7.58 -4.61
C ASP A 17 9.77 6.35 -3.71
N SER A 18 8.70 6.27 -2.90
CA SER A 18 8.47 5.08 -2.09
C SER A 18 8.34 3.84 -2.96
N GLY A 19 8.89 2.74 -2.45
CA GLY A 19 8.63 1.40 -2.99
C GLY A 19 7.13 1.07 -2.97
N ILE A 20 6.71 0.14 -3.82
CA ILE A 20 5.29 -0.21 -3.97
C ILE A 20 4.64 -0.70 -2.68
N ARG A 21 5.36 -1.48 -1.85
CA ARG A 21 4.85 -2.00 -0.57
C ARG A 21 4.56 -0.88 0.45
N PRO A 22 5.52 0.00 0.80
CA PRO A 22 5.23 1.12 1.71
C PRO A 22 4.19 2.10 1.13
N LEU A 23 4.18 2.34 -0.19
CA LEU A 23 3.13 3.13 -0.84
C LEU A 23 1.74 2.51 -0.63
N ALA A 24 1.59 1.21 -0.88
CA ALA A 24 0.33 0.49 -0.72
C ALA A 24 -0.13 0.40 0.74
N SER A 25 0.81 0.15 1.68
CA SER A 25 0.53 0.13 3.12
C SER A 25 -0.02 1.47 3.58
N LYS A 26 0.72 2.56 3.33
CA LYS A 26 0.29 3.93 3.69
C LYS A 26 -1.06 4.29 3.07
N LEU A 27 -1.29 3.89 1.81
CA LEU A 27 -2.56 4.13 1.14
C LEU A 27 -3.71 3.35 1.79
N TYR A 28 -3.48 2.08 2.16
CA TYR A 28 -4.47 1.23 2.82
C TYR A 28 -4.86 1.83 4.18
N ASP A 29 -3.88 2.25 4.97
CA ASP A 29 -4.07 2.87 6.28
C ASP A 29 -4.89 4.16 6.20
N ILE A 30 -4.50 5.07 5.31
CA ILE A 30 -5.16 6.38 5.18
C ILE A 30 -6.54 6.25 4.54
N ALA A 31 -6.71 5.35 3.56
CA ALA A 31 -8.00 5.14 2.92
C ALA A 31 -9.04 4.48 3.84
N ASN A 32 -8.60 3.89 4.96
CA ASN A 32 -9.44 3.16 5.93
C ASN A 32 -10.47 2.26 5.25
N CYS A 33 -9.98 1.48 4.27
CA CYS A 33 -10.82 0.68 3.40
C CYS A 33 -10.71 -0.80 3.77
N LYS A 34 -11.80 -1.56 3.64
CA LYS A 34 -11.76 -3.01 3.90
C LYS A 34 -10.84 -3.78 2.94
N THR A 35 -10.65 -3.25 1.74
CA THR A 35 -9.87 -3.90 0.68
C THR A 35 -9.31 -2.84 -0.26
N LEU A 36 -8.02 -2.97 -0.58
CA LEU A 36 -7.30 -2.21 -1.58
C LEU A 36 -6.77 -3.17 -2.66
N ILE A 37 -7.01 -2.89 -3.93
CA ILE A 37 -6.40 -3.60 -5.07
C ILE A 37 -5.59 -2.60 -5.88
N LEU A 38 -4.28 -2.57 -5.70
CA LEU A 38 -3.37 -1.69 -6.41
C LEU A 38 -2.94 -2.31 -7.74
N LYS A 39 -3.20 -1.63 -8.86
CA LYS A 39 -2.80 -2.07 -10.20
C LYS A 39 -1.38 -1.58 -10.53
N LEU A 40 -0.51 -2.51 -10.94
CA LEU A 40 0.91 -2.26 -11.27
C LEU A 40 1.22 -2.47 -12.76
N GLY A 41 0.20 -2.35 -13.61
CA GLY A 41 0.31 -2.58 -15.05
C GLY A 41 0.72 -4.03 -15.35
N GLU A 42 1.76 -4.20 -16.16
CA GLU A 42 2.33 -5.49 -16.56
C GLU A 42 2.86 -6.31 -15.37
N LYS A 43 3.19 -5.65 -14.26
CA LYS A 43 3.67 -6.29 -13.02
C LYS A 43 2.54 -6.96 -12.22
N GLY A 44 1.28 -6.83 -12.65
CA GLY A 44 0.13 -7.46 -12.01
C GLY A 44 -0.61 -6.56 -11.02
N ILE A 45 -1.11 -7.17 -9.95
CA ILE A 45 -1.90 -6.50 -8.90
C ILE A 45 -1.36 -6.83 -7.51
N LEU A 46 -1.51 -5.89 -6.57
CA LEU A 46 -1.23 -6.07 -5.15
C LEU A 46 -2.52 -5.83 -4.37
N THR A 47 -2.91 -6.81 -3.54
CA THR A 47 -4.17 -6.73 -2.78
C THR A 47 -3.88 -6.68 -1.28
N TYR A 48 -4.48 -5.71 -0.60
CA TYR A 48 -4.59 -5.65 0.86
C TYR A 48 -6.06 -5.89 1.25
N TYR A 49 -6.28 -6.72 2.27
CA TYR A 49 -7.58 -6.97 2.86
C TYR A 49 -7.40 -7.31 4.34
N ASP A 50 -8.46 -7.12 5.11
CA ASP A 50 -8.43 -7.32 6.55
C ASP A 50 -8.42 -8.82 6.91
N SER A 51 -7.29 -9.26 7.48
CA SER A 51 -7.18 -10.28 8.53
C SER A 51 -5.80 -10.26 9.23
N ASP A 52 -4.76 -9.66 8.63
CA ASP A 52 -3.41 -9.52 9.21
C ASP A 52 -2.64 -8.29 8.65
N HIS A 53 -3.23 -7.07 8.69
CA HIS A 53 -2.44 -5.88 8.36
C HIS A 53 -1.54 -5.51 9.55
N GLU A 54 -0.35 -6.11 9.63
CA GLU A 54 0.73 -5.56 10.45
C GLU A 54 1.38 -4.40 9.71
N ALA A 55 1.34 -3.21 10.32
CA ALA A 55 2.04 -2.03 9.83
C ALA A 55 3.53 -2.37 9.67
N LEU A 56 4.14 -1.93 8.57
CA LEU A 56 5.57 -2.16 8.26
C LEU A 56 6.51 -1.68 9.37
N ASP A 57 6.08 -0.72 10.20
CA ASP A 57 6.85 -0.23 11.35
C ASP A 57 7.15 -1.34 12.36
N SER A 58 6.31 -2.38 12.47
CA SER A 58 6.52 -3.51 13.38
C SER A 58 7.63 -4.47 12.93
N LEU A 59 8.00 -4.46 11.64
CA LEU A 59 8.94 -5.42 11.05
C LEU A 59 10.39 -4.91 11.00
N TYR A 60 10.62 -3.66 11.42
CA TYR A 60 11.96 -3.06 11.51
C TYR A 60 12.47 -2.89 12.94
N ASP A 61 11.68 -3.27 13.96
CA ASP A 61 12.08 -3.19 15.38
C ASP A 61 12.77 -4.46 15.93
N ASP A 62 13.03 -5.46 15.09
CA ASP A 62 13.83 -6.64 15.45
C ASP A 62 15.20 -6.62 14.74
N ASN A 63 16.19 -6.09 15.49
CA ASN A 63 17.64 -6.38 15.48
C ASN A 63 18.62 -5.25 15.05
N PHE A 64 19.20 -4.66 16.11
CA PHE A 64 20.63 -4.36 16.38
C PHE A 64 21.32 -3.18 15.67
#